data_AF-A0A1S7SE06-F1
#
_entry.id   AF-A0A1S7SE06-F1
#
_cell.length_a   1.000
_cell.length_b   1.000
_cell.length_c   1.000
_cell.angle_alpha   90.00
_cell.angle_beta   90.00
_cell.angle_gamma   90.00
#
_symmetry.space_group_name_H-M   'P 1'
#
loop_
_entity.id
_entity.type
_entity.pdbx_description
1 polymer ?
#
loop_
_entity_poly.entity_id
_entity_poly.type
_entity_poly.pdbx_seq_one_letter_code
_entity_poly.pdbx_strand_id
1 'polypeptide(L)'
;MAEIHDDMATEKAAHETELRTLDRPTIRAGASTPWGMAQISRQFADGIVLHSTASHGGFHLAENANAIVHALYRNDTEFYEEDCEWAKVVHAFPDLFTTYERRLADRTLRDYFPDAYERVMDVKLTGSQSHMRDRQEFESLHRNDWVVIAALNSDHKRGFVECIATLGGIRGEVGERRFLVPRSDYSIGRHGFVIDPLKHQPYDGPSSFVTWAARQ
;
A
#
# COMPACT_ATOMS: atom_id res chain seq x y z
N MET A 1 7.96 24.03 -2.16
CA MET A 1 8.94 23.48 -1.20
C MET A 1 8.74 24.09 0.20
N ALA A 2 8.73 25.42 0.36
CA ALA A 2 8.41 26.05 1.65
C ALA A 2 6.95 25.82 2.11
N GLU A 3 5.99 25.92 1.18
CA GLU A 3 4.55 25.76 1.46
C GLU A 3 4.16 24.33 1.91
N ILE A 4 4.80 23.29 1.33
CA ILE A 4 4.59 21.89 1.73
C ILE A 4 5.21 21.60 3.11
N HIS A 5 6.33 22.25 3.45
CA HIS A 5 6.98 22.07 4.75
C HIS A 5 6.18 22.74 5.88
N ASP A 6 5.58 23.89 5.60
CA ASP A 6 4.74 24.65 6.54
C ASP A 6 3.41 23.93 6.83
N ASP A 7 2.81 23.29 5.81
CA ASP A 7 1.60 22.47 5.95
C ASP A 7 1.84 21.22 6.81
N MET A 8 2.93 20.48 6.57
CA MET A 8 3.32 19.32 7.38
C MET A 8 3.64 19.68 8.84
N ALA A 9 4.28 20.83 9.07
CA ALA A 9 4.57 21.31 10.41
C ALA A 9 3.28 21.68 11.16
N THR A 10 2.34 22.33 10.46
CA THR A 10 1.03 22.69 11.01
C THR A 10 0.20 21.45 11.33
N GLU A 11 0.12 20.48 10.42
CA GLU A 11 -0.61 19.22 10.66
C GLU A 11 -0.02 18.43 11.83
N LYS A 12 1.32 18.37 11.93
CA LYS A 12 1.99 17.73 13.07
C LYS A 12 1.67 18.43 14.39
N ALA A 13 1.69 19.75 14.43
CA ALA A 13 1.38 20.51 15.64
C ALA A 13 -0.08 20.34 16.08
N ALA A 14 -1.02 20.30 15.12
CA ALA A 14 -2.42 20.00 15.37
C ALA A 14 -2.60 18.58 15.93
N HIS A 15 -1.96 17.58 15.30
CA HIS A 15 -1.96 16.20 15.78
C HIS A 15 -1.42 16.07 17.21
N GLU A 16 -0.26 16.70 17.51
CA GLU A 16 0.31 16.69 18.87
C GLU A 16 -0.60 17.35 19.90
N THR A 17 -1.35 18.39 19.50
CA THR A 17 -2.29 19.09 20.37
C THR A 17 -3.50 18.20 20.69
N GLU A 18 -4.13 17.61 19.68
CA GLU A 18 -5.24 16.67 19.87
C GLU A 18 -4.80 15.44 20.68
N LEU A 19 -3.60 14.90 20.40
CA LEU A 19 -3.07 13.73 21.10
C LEU A 19 -2.95 13.96 22.62
N ARG A 20 -2.62 15.19 23.05
CA ARG A 20 -2.55 15.55 24.48
C ARG A 20 -3.91 15.61 25.16
N THR A 21 -5.00 15.73 24.40
CA THR A 21 -6.37 15.72 24.93
C THR A 21 -6.94 14.32 25.09
N LEU A 22 -6.28 13.31 24.52
CA LEU A 22 -6.72 11.92 24.55
C LEU A 22 -6.02 11.17 25.68
N ASP A 23 -6.82 10.56 26.56
CA ASP A 23 -6.30 9.73 27.64
C ASP A 23 -5.96 8.33 27.13
N ARG A 24 -4.67 8.11 26.81
CA ARG A 24 -4.17 6.84 26.26
C ARG A 24 -3.04 6.26 27.13
N PRO A 25 -3.31 5.88 28.39
CA PRO A 25 -2.28 5.50 29.32
C PRO A 25 -1.59 4.20 28.91
N THR A 26 -0.28 4.14 29.13
CA THR A 26 0.45 2.86 29.06
C THR A 26 -0.02 1.98 30.22
N ILE A 27 -0.44 0.76 29.89
CA ILE A 27 -0.86 -0.24 30.86
C ILE A 27 0.17 -1.37 30.95
N ARG A 28 -0.07 -2.33 31.85
CA ARG A 28 0.81 -3.48 32.03
C ARG A 28 0.99 -4.25 30.71
N ALA A 29 2.25 -4.43 30.32
CA ALA A 29 2.64 -5.24 29.18
C ALA A 29 2.55 -6.76 29.50
N GLY A 30 2.76 -7.60 28.49
CA GLY A 30 2.74 -9.06 28.62
C GLY A 30 1.40 -9.71 28.27
N ALA A 31 0.53 -9.04 27.52
CA ALA A 31 -0.59 -9.70 26.86
C ALA A 31 -0.07 -10.68 25.80
N SER A 32 -0.71 -11.84 25.67
CA SER A 32 -0.47 -12.74 24.53
C SER A 32 -1.24 -12.22 23.33
N THR A 33 -0.55 -11.97 22.23
CA THR A 33 -1.13 -11.47 20.98
C THR A 33 -0.73 -12.38 19.81
N PRO A 34 -1.39 -12.30 18.65
CA PRO A 34 -0.97 -13.04 17.45
C PRO A 34 0.48 -12.76 17.02
N TRP A 35 1.03 -11.60 17.41
CA TRP A 35 2.39 -11.18 17.09
C TRP A 35 3.40 -11.47 18.21
N GLY A 36 3.02 -12.30 19.18
CA GLY A 36 3.83 -12.65 20.34
C GLY A 36 3.44 -11.86 21.60
N MET A 37 4.34 -11.85 22.58
CA MET A 37 4.09 -11.17 23.86
C MET A 37 4.23 -9.65 23.70
N ALA A 38 3.19 -8.92 24.09
CA ALA A 38 3.20 -7.45 24.06
C ALA A 38 4.28 -6.88 24.98
N GLN A 39 5.12 -6.01 24.42
CA GLN A 39 6.14 -5.26 25.15
C GLN A 39 5.60 -3.92 25.65
N ILE A 40 4.68 -3.34 24.90
CA ILE A 40 3.97 -2.10 25.23
C ILE A 40 2.49 -2.33 25.00
N SER A 41 1.68 -1.85 25.92
CA SER A 41 0.22 -1.84 25.79
C SER A 41 -0.28 -0.45 26.15
N ARG A 42 -1.20 0.11 25.35
CA ARG A 42 -1.87 1.38 25.64
C ARG A 42 -3.38 1.19 25.61
N GLN A 43 -4.05 1.64 26.65
CA GLN A 43 -5.51 1.61 26.69
C GLN A 43 -6.06 2.82 25.95
N PHE A 44 -6.99 2.61 25.00
CA PHE A 44 -7.68 3.69 24.28
C PHE A 44 -9.09 3.92 24.84
N ALA A 45 -9.76 2.85 25.27
CA ALA A 45 -11.03 2.88 25.97
C ALA A 45 -11.24 1.55 26.73
N ASP A 46 -12.37 1.41 27.41
CA ASP A 46 -12.76 0.11 27.96
C ASP A 46 -12.91 -0.92 26.83
N GLY A 47 -12.24 -2.06 26.97
CA GLY A 47 -12.19 -3.10 25.94
C GLY A 47 -11.43 -2.74 24.65
N ILE A 48 -10.68 -1.64 24.59
CA ILE A 48 -9.91 -1.23 23.39
C ILE A 48 -8.46 -0.96 23.78
N VAL A 49 -7.56 -1.83 23.34
CA VAL A 49 -6.14 -1.78 23.73
C VAL A 49 -5.25 -1.90 22.50
N LEU A 50 -4.29 -0.99 22.35
CA LEU A 50 -3.21 -1.12 21.40
C LEU A 50 -2.08 -1.93 22.03
N HIS A 51 -1.64 -3.00 21.37
CA HIS A 51 -0.47 -3.79 21.75
C HIS A 51 0.64 -3.61 20.73
N SER A 52 1.88 -3.51 21.21
CA SER A 52 3.08 -3.50 20.36
C SER A 52 4.08 -4.51 20.88
N THR A 53 4.67 -5.25 19.95
CA THR A 53 5.77 -6.22 20.15
C THR A 53 7.01 -5.72 19.42
N ALA A 54 8.10 -6.49 19.46
CA ALA A 54 9.34 -6.13 18.77
C ALA A 54 9.22 -6.21 17.24
N SER A 55 8.27 -7.00 16.73
CA SER A 55 8.09 -7.25 15.30
C SER A 55 6.88 -6.53 14.72
N HIS A 56 5.84 -6.33 15.52
CA HIS A 56 4.52 -5.91 15.04
C HIS A 56 3.63 -5.45 16.19
N GLY A 57 2.44 -4.99 15.88
CA GLY A 57 1.39 -4.68 16.83
C GLY A 57 0.00 -4.62 16.20
N GLY A 58 -0.94 -4.12 16.99
CA GLY A 58 -2.31 -3.91 16.57
C GLY A 58 -3.26 -3.69 17.74
N PHE A 59 -4.51 -3.40 17.41
CA PHE A 59 -5.57 -3.25 18.38
C PHE A 59 -6.17 -4.59 18.76
N HIS A 60 -6.45 -4.77 20.04
CA HIS A 60 -7.31 -5.82 20.55
C HIS A 60 -8.62 -5.19 21.03
N LEU A 61 -9.74 -5.76 20.58
CA LEU A 61 -11.09 -5.34 20.97
C LEU A 61 -11.79 -6.45 21.76
N ALA A 62 -12.22 -6.17 22.99
CA ALA A 62 -13.12 -7.08 23.69
C ALA A 62 -14.43 -7.27 22.91
N GLU A 63 -15.10 -8.40 23.10
CA GLU A 63 -16.31 -8.82 22.35
C GLU A 63 -17.32 -7.68 22.12
N ASN A 64 -17.67 -6.93 23.16
CA ASN A 64 -18.62 -5.80 23.06
C ASN A 64 -18.12 -4.66 22.16
N ALA A 65 -16.83 -4.33 22.22
CA ALA A 65 -16.22 -3.33 21.34
C ALA A 65 -16.11 -3.88 19.91
N ASN A 66 -15.72 -5.16 19.75
CA ASN A 66 -15.65 -5.80 18.45
C ASN A 66 -17.03 -5.82 17.75
N ALA A 67 -18.11 -5.98 18.54
CA ALA A 67 -19.49 -5.95 18.06
C ALA A 67 -19.96 -4.57 17.54
N ILE A 68 -19.20 -3.49 17.73
CA ILE A 68 -19.49 -2.16 17.18
C ILE A 68 -18.87 -2.01 15.78
N VAL A 69 -17.77 -2.69 15.49
CA VAL A 69 -17.11 -2.64 14.17
C VAL A 69 -18.08 -3.12 13.10
N HIS A 70 -18.24 -2.36 12.01
CA HIS A 70 -19.15 -2.72 10.93
C HIS A 70 -18.90 -4.15 10.42
N ALA A 71 -19.95 -4.91 10.12
CA ALA A 71 -19.83 -6.34 9.78
C ALA A 71 -18.88 -6.64 8.60
N LEU A 72 -18.77 -5.73 7.63
CA LEU A 72 -17.83 -5.86 6.51
C LEU A 72 -16.36 -5.60 6.87
N TYR A 73 -16.09 -5.02 8.04
CA TYR A 73 -14.74 -4.77 8.54
C TYR A 73 -14.35 -5.71 9.69
N ARG A 74 -15.34 -6.16 10.46
CA ARG A 74 -15.13 -6.96 11.66
C ARG A 74 -14.42 -8.27 11.34
N ASN A 75 -13.42 -8.62 12.15
CA ASN A 75 -12.78 -9.93 12.12
C ASN A 75 -13.20 -10.79 13.31
N ASP A 76 -12.94 -12.10 13.21
CA ASP A 76 -13.33 -13.08 14.22
C ASP A 76 -12.27 -13.27 15.32
N THR A 77 -11.09 -12.68 15.15
CA THR A 77 -9.96 -12.84 16.06
C THR A 77 -9.87 -11.77 17.12
N GLU A 78 -10.64 -10.69 17.00
CA GLU A 78 -10.61 -9.51 17.89
C GLU A 78 -9.29 -8.71 17.84
N PHE A 79 -8.31 -9.16 17.05
CA PHE A 79 -7.03 -8.50 16.83
C PHE A 79 -6.97 -7.86 15.45
N TYR A 80 -6.78 -6.56 15.41
CA TYR A 80 -6.68 -5.72 14.21
C TYR A 80 -5.23 -5.25 14.04
N GLU A 81 -4.55 -5.83 13.07
CA GLU A 81 -3.17 -5.55 12.66
C GLU A 81 -2.87 -4.05 12.39
N GLU A 82 -1.66 -3.59 12.74
CA GLU A 82 -1.30 -2.16 12.77
C GLU A 82 -0.99 -1.48 11.43
N ASP A 83 -0.65 -2.20 10.36
CA ASP A 83 -0.38 -1.58 9.06
C ASP A 83 -1.68 -1.23 8.32
N CYS A 84 -2.69 -2.11 8.39
CA CYS A 84 -3.93 -1.95 7.62
C CYS A 84 -5.21 -2.04 8.46
N GLU A 85 -5.32 -3.01 9.36
CA GLU A 85 -6.60 -3.29 10.02
C GLU A 85 -6.96 -2.30 11.14
N TRP A 86 -5.98 -1.61 11.73
CA TRP A 86 -6.19 -0.54 12.71
C TRP A 86 -7.17 0.53 12.21
N ALA A 87 -7.21 0.77 10.90
CA ALA A 87 -8.09 1.73 10.26
C ALA A 87 -9.57 1.38 10.44
N LYS A 88 -9.90 0.09 10.58
CA LYS A 88 -11.24 -0.41 10.88
C LYS A 88 -11.68 -0.01 12.30
N VAL A 89 -10.75 -0.05 13.25
CA VAL A 89 -10.97 0.40 14.63
C VAL A 89 -11.20 1.91 14.68
N VAL A 90 -10.39 2.68 13.94
CA VAL A 90 -10.56 4.14 13.85
C VAL A 90 -11.91 4.52 13.25
N HIS A 91 -12.36 3.79 12.22
CA HIS A 91 -13.68 3.99 11.63
C HIS A 91 -14.81 3.70 12.62
N ALA A 92 -14.67 2.67 13.45
CA ALA A 92 -15.68 2.31 14.45
C ALA A 92 -15.71 3.26 15.65
N PHE A 93 -14.56 3.82 16.02
CA PHE A 93 -14.38 4.62 17.24
C PHE A 93 -13.67 5.96 16.97
N PRO A 94 -14.21 6.82 16.09
CA PRO A 94 -13.49 8.01 15.61
C PRO A 94 -13.06 8.96 16.72
N ASP A 95 -13.82 9.05 17.82
CA ASP A 95 -13.55 9.96 18.93
C ASP A 95 -12.32 9.57 19.77
N LEU A 96 -11.83 8.32 19.62
CA LEU A 96 -10.60 7.88 20.27
C LEU A 96 -9.35 8.31 19.49
N PHE A 97 -9.52 8.91 18.31
CA PHE A 97 -8.47 9.22 17.37
C PHE A 97 -8.42 10.71 17.00
N THR A 98 -7.21 11.18 16.76
CA THR A 98 -6.96 12.51 16.23
C THR A 98 -7.51 12.63 14.80
N THR A 99 -7.79 13.85 14.36
CA THR A 99 -8.16 14.18 12.97
C THR A 99 -7.14 13.65 11.98
N TYR A 100 -5.85 13.73 12.30
CA TYR A 100 -4.79 13.18 11.46
C TYR A 100 -4.88 11.64 11.35
N GLU A 101 -5.00 10.94 12.46
CA GLU A 101 -5.16 9.47 12.47
C GLU A 101 -6.42 9.04 11.70
N ARG A 102 -7.53 9.78 11.83
CA ARG A 102 -8.77 9.52 11.06
C ARG A 102 -8.57 9.67 9.56
N ARG A 103 -7.83 10.69 9.10
CA ARG A 103 -7.50 10.87 7.67
C ARG A 103 -6.62 9.75 7.14
N LEU A 104 -5.64 9.32 7.93
CA LEU A 104 -4.80 8.17 7.57
C LEU A 104 -5.62 6.90 7.49
N ALA A 105 -6.48 6.64 8.48
CA ALA A 105 -7.36 5.48 8.48
C ALA A 105 -8.30 5.45 7.28
N ASP A 106 -8.92 6.58 6.92
CA ASP A 106 -9.75 6.67 5.71
C ASP A 106 -8.96 6.30 4.44
N ARG A 107 -7.74 6.85 4.29
CA ARG A 107 -6.86 6.49 3.17
C ARG A 107 -6.51 5.00 3.19
N THR A 108 -6.12 4.46 4.34
CA THR A 108 -5.79 3.04 4.51
C THR A 108 -6.98 2.14 4.15
N LEU A 109 -8.21 2.47 4.54
CA LEU A 109 -9.38 1.69 4.16
C LEU A 109 -9.63 1.71 2.66
N ARG A 110 -9.52 2.88 2.01
CA ARG A 110 -9.63 3.00 0.54
C ARG A 110 -8.53 2.21 -0.17
N ASP A 111 -7.34 2.20 0.39
CA ASP A 111 -6.16 1.62 -0.23
C ASP A 111 -6.07 0.11 -0.04
N TYR A 112 -6.42 -0.44 1.12
CA TYR A 112 -6.24 -1.87 1.44
C TYR A 112 -7.56 -2.66 1.46
N PHE A 113 -8.70 -1.99 1.64
CA PHE A 113 -10.02 -2.61 1.71
C PHE A 113 -11.06 -1.92 0.80
N PRO A 114 -10.73 -1.59 -0.47
CA PRO A 114 -11.57 -0.74 -1.32
C PRO A 114 -12.99 -1.30 -1.51
N ASP A 115 -13.14 -2.62 -1.67
CA ASP A 115 -14.46 -3.24 -1.86
C ASP A 115 -15.35 -3.10 -0.61
N ALA A 116 -14.77 -3.27 0.58
CA ALA A 116 -15.50 -3.09 1.83
C ALA A 116 -15.80 -1.60 2.05
N TYR A 117 -14.85 -0.72 1.80
CA TYR A 117 -15.02 0.73 1.90
C TYR A 117 -16.17 1.24 1.03
N GLU A 118 -16.19 0.87 -0.26
CA GLU A 118 -17.26 1.25 -1.17
C GLU A 118 -18.65 0.82 -0.69
N ARG A 119 -18.77 -0.37 -0.11
CA ARG A 119 -20.05 -0.88 0.42
C ARG A 119 -20.46 -0.20 1.73
N VAL A 120 -19.51 0.06 2.62
CA VAL A 120 -19.78 0.72 3.91
C VAL A 120 -20.15 2.19 3.71
N MET A 121 -19.46 2.87 2.79
CA MET A 121 -19.65 4.30 2.54
C MET A 121 -20.66 4.59 1.43
N ASP A 122 -21.14 3.55 0.72
CA ASP A 122 -22.01 3.65 -0.46
C ASP A 122 -21.44 4.57 -1.56
N VAL A 123 -20.17 4.32 -1.91
CA VAL A 123 -19.44 5.10 -2.94
C VAL A 123 -18.74 4.19 -3.95
N LYS A 124 -18.25 4.78 -5.03
CA LYS A 124 -17.33 4.13 -5.97
C LYS A 124 -16.02 4.89 -6.03
N LEU A 125 -14.92 4.19 -5.74
CA LEU A 125 -13.59 4.77 -5.74
C LEU A 125 -13.03 4.79 -7.16
N THR A 126 -12.41 5.90 -7.53
CA THR A 126 -11.57 6.01 -8.74
C THR A 126 -10.12 5.67 -8.42
N GLY A 127 -9.28 5.47 -9.45
CA GLY A 127 -7.84 5.30 -9.28
C GLY A 127 -7.14 6.45 -8.56
N SER A 128 -7.62 7.69 -8.71
CA SER A 128 -7.09 8.83 -7.95
C SER A 128 -7.39 8.78 -6.44
N GLN A 129 -8.35 7.95 -6.02
CA GLN A 129 -8.81 7.86 -4.63
C GLN A 129 -8.31 6.61 -3.89
N SER A 130 -7.81 5.60 -4.60
CA SER A 130 -7.29 4.35 -4.04
C SER A 130 -6.19 3.80 -4.93
N HIS A 131 -5.02 3.50 -4.35
CA HIS A 131 -3.91 2.92 -5.11
C HIS A 131 -4.25 1.53 -5.67
N MET A 132 -5.08 0.75 -4.97
CA MET A 132 -5.56 -0.55 -5.46
C MET A 132 -6.47 -0.35 -6.68
N ARG A 133 -7.38 0.63 -6.66
CA ARG A 133 -8.21 0.95 -7.83
C ARG A 133 -7.36 1.47 -8.99
N ASP A 134 -6.37 2.32 -8.71
CA ASP A 134 -5.46 2.85 -9.71
C ASP A 134 -4.68 1.74 -10.41
N ARG A 135 -4.23 0.76 -9.61
CA ARG A 135 -3.55 -0.43 -10.10
C ARG A 135 -4.46 -1.27 -10.98
N GLN A 136 -5.70 -1.51 -10.56
CA GLN A 136 -6.69 -2.28 -11.32
C GLN A 136 -7.07 -1.59 -12.64
N GLU A 137 -7.22 -0.27 -12.64
CA GLU A 137 -7.49 0.52 -13.85
C GLU A 137 -6.32 0.39 -14.85
N PHE A 138 -5.08 0.54 -14.37
CA PHE A 138 -3.88 0.35 -15.18
C PHE A 138 -3.81 -1.06 -15.79
N GLU A 139 -3.99 -2.10 -14.97
CA GLU A 139 -3.96 -3.49 -15.41
C GLU A 139 -5.06 -3.78 -16.45
N SER A 140 -6.26 -3.25 -16.26
CA SER A 140 -7.37 -3.42 -17.21
C SER A 140 -7.10 -2.74 -18.55
N LEU A 141 -6.58 -1.51 -18.50
CA LEU A 141 -6.24 -0.72 -19.69
C LEU A 141 -5.12 -1.39 -20.50
N HIS A 142 -4.09 -1.87 -19.82
CA HIS A 142 -2.86 -2.39 -20.44
C HIS A 142 -2.79 -3.92 -20.51
N ARG A 143 -3.89 -4.63 -20.28
CA ARG A 143 -3.95 -6.11 -20.28
C ARG A 143 -3.38 -6.76 -21.55
N ASN A 144 -3.44 -6.06 -22.69
CA ASN A 144 -2.97 -6.53 -23.99
C ASN A 144 -1.73 -5.77 -24.50
N ASP A 145 -1.16 -4.89 -23.66
CA ASP A 145 0.04 -4.14 -23.99
C ASP A 145 1.27 -4.80 -23.37
N TRP A 146 2.42 -4.57 -23.98
CA TRP A 146 3.71 -5.02 -23.44
C TRP A 146 4.12 -4.09 -22.29
N VAL A 147 4.04 -4.57 -21.06
CA VAL A 147 4.44 -3.82 -19.87
C VAL A 147 5.75 -4.39 -19.32
N VAL A 148 6.71 -3.50 -19.06
CA VAL A 148 8.05 -3.86 -18.62
C VAL A 148 8.02 -4.42 -17.20
N ILE A 149 8.58 -5.62 -17.02
CA ILE A 149 8.70 -6.30 -15.73
C ILE A 149 10.13 -6.25 -15.19
N ALA A 150 11.14 -6.05 -16.04
CA ALA A 150 12.54 -5.87 -15.65
C ALA A 150 13.26 -4.96 -16.65
N ALA A 151 14.17 -4.12 -16.17
CA ALA A 151 14.93 -3.20 -17.02
C ALA A 151 16.34 -2.97 -16.48
N LEU A 152 17.30 -2.76 -17.37
CA LEU A 152 18.67 -2.34 -17.05
C LEU A 152 19.27 -1.53 -18.20
N ASN A 153 20.34 -0.78 -17.94
CA ASN A 153 21.09 -0.13 -19.02
C ASN A 153 21.74 -1.21 -19.89
N SER A 154 21.62 -1.09 -21.22
CA SER A 154 22.25 -2.04 -22.13
C SER A 154 23.76 -1.81 -22.20
N ASP A 155 24.54 -2.86 -21.99
CA ASP A 155 26.00 -2.85 -22.22
C ASP A 155 26.33 -2.99 -23.71
N HIS A 156 25.40 -3.54 -24.50
CA HIS A 156 25.56 -3.80 -25.93
C HIS A 156 25.18 -2.61 -26.80
N LYS A 157 24.31 -1.70 -26.32
CA LYS A 157 23.91 -0.50 -27.05
C LYS A 157 23.86 0.73 -26.13
N ARG A 158 24.92 1.54 -26.19
CA ARG A 158 25.03 2.78 -25.39
C ARG A 158 23.84 3.70 -25.62
N GLY A 159 23.27 4.21 -24.53
CA GLY A 159 22.13 5.13 -24.56
C GLY A 159 20.77 4.45 -24.61
N PHE A 160 20.72 3.12 -24.47
CA PHE A 160 19.48 2.35 -24.42
C PHE A 160 19.32 1.62 -23.08
N VAL A 161 18.06 1.40 -22.72
CA VAL A 161 17.62 0.51 -21.65
C VAL A 161 17.11 -0.77 -22.30
N GLU A 162 17.65 -1.90 -21.88
CA GLU A 162 17.11 -3.22 -22.23
C GLU A 162 15.98 -3.55 -21.28
N CYS A 163 14.81 -3.81 -21.83
CA CYS A 163 13.59 -4.09 -21.09
C CYS A 163 13.10 -5.51 -21.41
N ILE A 164 12.77 -6.28 -20.37
CA ILE A 164 11.95 -7.50 -20.48
C ILE A 164 10.52 -7.11 -20.14
N ALA A 165 9.58 -7.43 -21.03
CA ALA A 165 8.16 -7.13 -20.88
C ALA A 165 7.30 -8.39 -21.10
N THR A 166 6.12 -8.38 -20.48
CA THR A 166 5.05 -9.37 -20.68
C THR A 166 3.75 -8.64 -21.03
N LEU A 167 2.80 -9.34 -21.65
CA LEU A 167 1.46 -8.78 -21.86
C LEU A 167 0.80 -8.52 -20.49
N GLY A 168 0.27 -7.32 -20.29
CA GLY A 168 -0.32 -6.90 -19.02
C GLY A 168 0.67 -6.73 -17.86
N GLY A 169 1.96 -7.02 -18.05
CA GLY A 169 2.98 -6.89 -17.00
C GLY A 169 2.93 -7.98 -15.94
N ILE A 170 2.29 -9.11 -16.25
CA ILE A 170 2.18 -10.25 -15.34
C ILE A 170 3.52 -10.98 -15.31
N ARG A 171 4.13 -11.08 -14.11
CA ARG A 171 5.41 -11.77 -13.91
C ARG A 171 5.20 -13.28 -13.82
N GLY A 172 6.10 -14.05 -14.41
CA GLY A 172 6.06 -15.52 -14.36
C GLY A 172 5.15 -16.17 -15.39
N GLU A 173 4.44 -15.40 -16.22
CA GLU A 173 3.74 -15.93 -17.40
C GLU A 173 4.70 -16.23 -18.55
N VAL A 174 4.32 -17.19 -19.39
CA VAL A 174 5.02 -17.53 -20.64
C VAL A 174 4.77 -16.43 -21.68
N GLY A 175 5.81 -16.07 -22.43
CA GLY A 175 5.71 -15.07 -23.50
C GLY A 175 6.45 -13.76 -23.23
N GLU A 176 7.47 -13.76 -22.37
CA GLU A 176 8.38 -12.63 -22.21
C GLU A 176 8.99 -12.19 -23.54
N ARG A 177 9.08 -10.88 -23.77
CA ARG A 177 9.75 -10.28 -24.93
C ARG A 177 10.70 -9.18 -24.49
N ARG A 178 11.82 -9.06 -25.19
CA ARG A 178 12.79 -7.99 -24.97
C ARG A 178 12.60 -6.83 -25.93
N PHE A 179 12.92 -5.63 -25.43
CA PHE A 179 12.88 -4.38 -26.17
C PHE A 179 14.11 -3.54 -25.84
N LEU A 180 14.57 -2.75 -26.82
CA LEU A 180 15.53 -1.67 -26.56
C LEU A 180 14.80 -0.33 -26.60
N VAL A 181 14.76 0.34 -25.46
CA VAL A 181 14.11 1.64 -25.28
C VAL A 181 15.20 2.72 -25.18
N PRO A 182 15.14 3.81 -25.95
CA PRO A 182 16.06 4.93 -25.74
C PRO A 182 16.01 5.40 -24.29
N ARG A 183 17.17 5.69 -23.68
CA ARG A 183 17.22 6.10 -22.27
C ARG A 183 16.46 7.39 -21.99
N SER A 184 16.33 8.27 -22.97
CA SER A 184 15.50 9.47 -22.90
C SER A 184 14.01 9.17 -22.77
N ASP A 185 13.57 8.03 -23.28
CA ASP A 185 12.17 7.66 -23.40
C ASP A 185 11.74 6.77 -22.23
N TYR A 186 12.69 6.06 -21.61
CA TYR A 186 12.43 5.21 -20.46
C TYR A 186 12.26 6.01 -19.17
N SER A 187 11.01 6.21 -18.75
CA SER A 187 10.65 6.74 -17.45
C SER A 187 9.62 5.82 -16.80
N ILE A 188 9.99 5.18 -15.68
CA ILE A 188 9.08 4.28 -14.99
C ILE A 188 7.93 5.08 -14.35
N GLY A 189 6.70 4.80 -14.78
CA GLY A 189 5.50 5.34 -14.17
C GLY A 189 5.13 4.59 -12.90
N ARG A 190 4.07 5.04 -12.21
CA ARG A 190 3.60 4.46 -10.94
C ARG A 190 3.37 2.94 -11.01
N HIS A 191 2.89 2.43 -12.14
CA HIS A 191 2.53 1.01 -12.33
C HIS A 191 3.45 0.25 -13.28
N GLY A 192 4.50 0.90 -13.80
CA GLY A 192 5.43 0.33 -14.76
C GLY A 192 5.66 1.22 -15.98
N PHE A 193 6.33 0.65 -16.98
CA PHE A 193 6.56 1.28 -18.28
C PHE A 193 5.86 0.46 -19.36
N VAL A 194 5.01 1.10 -20.16
CA VAL A 194 4.32 0.46 -21.29
C VAL A 194 5.14 0.69 -22.54
N ILE A 195 5.46 -0.38 -23.25
CA ILE A 195 6.16 -0.33 -24.53
C ILE A 195 5.22 0.27 -25.59
N ASP A 196 5.59 1.40 -26.16
CA ASP A 196 5.01 1.92 -27.40
C ASP A 196 5.52 1.11 -28.61
N PRO A 197 4.68 0.28 -29.28
CA PRO A 197 5.12 -0.56 -30.39
C PRO A 197 5.48 0.23 -31.66
N LEU A 198 5.10 1.51 -31.75
CA LEU A 198 5.47 2.37 -32.87
C LEU A 198 6.87 2.98 -32.69
N LYS A 199 7.38 3.04 -31.46
CA LYS A 199 8.68 3.64 -31.12
C LYS A 199 9.73 2.62 -30.67
N HIS A 200 9.30 1.58 -29.96
CA HIS A 200 10.18 0.61 -29.32
C HIS A 200 10.14 -0.72 -30.06
N GLN A 201 11.27 -1.09 -30.64
CA GLN A 201 11.39 -2.32 -31.40
C GLN A 201 11.71 -3.51 -30.50
N PRO A 202 11.17 -4.71 -30.79
CA PRO A 202 11.63 -5.95 -30.20
C PRO A 202 13.14 -6.12 -30.39
N TYR A 203 13.80 -6.76 -29.42
CA TYR A 203 15.24 -6.94 -29.42
C TYR A 203 15.63 -8.41 -29.21
N ASP A 204 16.20 -9.00 -30.26
CA ASP A 204 16.63 -10.41 -30.26
C ASP A 204 18.16 -10.58 -30.16
N GLY A 205 18.92 -9.48 -30.07
CA GLY A 205 20.39 -9.50 -30.00
C GLY A 205 20.96 -9.91 -28.64
N PRO A 206 22.29 -9.81 -28.44
CA PRO A 206 22.94 -10.16 -27.18
C PRO A 206 22.31 -9.46 -25.98
N SER A 207 22.12 -10.20 -24.89
CA SER A 207 21.45 -9.71 -23.69
C SER A 207 22.44 -9.22 -22.63
N SER A 208 22.14 -8.11 -21.97
CA SER A 208 22.79 -7.72 -20.71
C SER A 208 22.15 -8.40 -19.49
N PHE A 209 20.95 -8.98 -19.61
CA PHE A 209 20.40 -9.87 -18.59
C PHE A 209 21.10 -11.23 -18.64
N VAL A 210 21.82 -11.58 -17.57
CA VAL A 210 22.52 -12.87 -17.43
C VAL A 210 21.57 -14.06 -17.58
N THR A 211 20.40 -14.00 -16.95
CA THR A 211 19.39 -15.06 -17.02
C THR A 211 18.83 -15.27 -18.42
N TRP A 212 18.81 -14.21 -19.25
CA TRP A 212 18.35 -14.28 -20.63
C TRP A 212 19.45 -14.72 -21.59
N ALA A 213 20.68 -14.24 -21.38
CA ALA A 213 21.83 -14.66 -22.16
C ALA A 213 22.05 -16.18 -22.09
N ALA A 214 21.73 -16.81 -20.95
CA ALA A 214 21.81 -18.25 -20.76
C ALA A 214 20.69 -19.06 -21.45
N ARG A 215 19.66 -18.41 -22.01
CA ARG A 215 18.56 -19.07 -22.76
C ARG A 215 18.85 -19.20 -24.25
N GLN A 216 19.89 -18.53 -24.75
CA GLN A 216 20.35 -18.55 -26.14
C GLN A 216 21.51 -19.52 -26.29
#